data_AF-A0A948RG82-F1
#
_entry.id   AF-A0A948RG82-F1
#
_cell.length_a   1.000
_cell.length_b   1.000
_cell.length_c   1.000
_cell.angle_alpha   90.00
_cell.angle_beta   90.00
_cell.angle_gamma   90.00
#
_symmetry.space_group_name_H-M   'P 1'
#
loop_
_entity.id
_entity.type
_entity.pdbx_description
1 polymer ?
#
loop_
_entity_poly.entity_id
_entity_poly.type
_entity_poly.pdbx_seq_one_letter_code
_entity_poly.pdbx_strand_id
1 'polypeptide(L)'
;MQIWRVNARTHEFKKEPVPQTWGRLGGRGLSARILLDEVEPACDPLGPQNKLVFTPGLLVGHMLSSCDRISIGGKSPLTGGVKEANAGGTTGLQMAYLGIR
;
A
#
# COMPACT_ATOMS: atom_id res chain seq x y z
N MET A 1 -11.61 6.98 -5.68
CA MET A 1 -10.26 6.54 -5.26
C MET A 1 -9.78 5.41 -6.15
N GLN A 2 -8.49 5.38 -6.44
CA GLN A 2 -7.86 4.51 -7.43
C GLN A 2 -6.59 3.89 -6.86
N ILE A 3 -6.23 2.71 -7.35
CA ILE A 3 -4.92 2.10 -7.12
C ILE A 3 -4.01 2.54 -8.26
N TRP A 4 -2.80 2.98 -7.92
CA TRP A 4 -1.76 3.30 -8.88
C TRP A 4 -0.75 2.16 -8.89
N ARG A 5 -0.61 1.49 -10.03
CA ARG A 5 0.35 0.40 -10.22
C ARG A 5 1.51 0.90 -11.05
N VAL A 6 2.71 0.68 -10.53
CA VAL A 6 3.97 1.03 -11.19
C VAL A 6 4.80 -0.24 -11.30
N ASN A 7 5.18 -0.60 -12.52
CA ASN A 7 6.17 -1.63 -12.76
C ASN A 7 7.51 -0.97 -13.06
N ALA A 8 8.43 -0.99 -12.09
CA ALA A 8 9.74 -0.36 -12.23
C ALA A 8 10.65 -1.05 -13.27
N ARG A 9 10.35 -2.28 -13.69
CA ARG A 9 11.13 -3.00 -14.72
C ARG A 9 10.69 -2.63 -16.13
N THR A 10 9.38 -2.54 -16.37
CA THR A 10 8.82 -2.24 -17.70
C THR A 10 8.47 -0.76 -17.88
N HIS A 11 8.58 0.03 -16.82
CA HIS A 11 8.15 1.43 -16.74
C HIS A 11 6.66 1.64 -17.07
N GLU A 12 5.85 0.60 -16.88
CA GLU A 12 4.40 0.70 -17.04
C GLU A 12 3.74 1.36 -15.82
N PHE A 13 2.76 2.21 -16.12
CA PHE A 13 1.89 2.84 -15.13
C PHE A 13 0.42 2.56 -15.47
N LYS A 14 -0.34 2.11 -14.47
CA LYS A 14 -1.79 1.84 -14.61
C LYS A 14 -2.56 2.40 -13.42
N LYS A 15 -3.76 2.89 -13.71
CA LYS A 15 -4.74 3.30 -12.69
C LYS A 15 -5.89 2.31 -12.72
N GLU A 16 -6.22 1.75 -11.57
CA GLU A 16 -7.27 0.75 -11.44
C GLU A 16 -8.31 1.18 -10.39
N PRO A 17 -9.59 0.80 -10.56
CA PRO A 17 -10.57 0.97 -9.50
C PRO A 17 -10.21 0.09 -8.30
N VAL A 18 -10.51 0.57 -7.09
CA VAL A 18 -10.31 -0.21 -5.87
C VAL A 18 -11.31 -1.38 -5.84
N PRO A 19 -10.86 -2.64 -5.72
CA PRO A 19 -11.75 -3.79 -5.55
C PRO A 19 -12.70 -3.62 -4.36
N GLN A 20 -13.92 -4.14 -4.48
CA GLN A 20 -14.94 -4.00 -3.42
C GLN A 20 -14.46 -4.62 -2.09
N THR A 21 -13.73 -5.74 -2.15
CA THR A 21 -13.14 -6.42 -0.99
C THR A 21 -12.14 -5.55 -0.22
N TRP A 22 -11.56 -4.55 -0.87
CA TRP A 22 -10.58 -3.63 -0.27
C TRP A 22 -11.22 -2.33 0.22
N GLY A 23 -12.49 -2.07 -0.13
CA GLY A 23 -13.14 -0.76 0.07
C GLY A 23 -13.24 -0.27 1.51
N ARG A 24 -13.17 -1.18 2.50
CA ARG A 24 -13.19 -0.86 3.94
C ARG A 24 -11.80 -0.92 4.60
N LEU A 25 -10.74 -1.12 3.82
CA LEU A 25 -9.38 -1.23 4.31
C LEU A 25 -8.58 0.03 3.98
N GLY A 26 -7.57 0.29 4.81
CA GLY A 26 -6.56 1.34 4.62
C GLY A 26 -5.32 1.00 5.43
N GLY A 27 -4.22 1.73 5.20
CA GLY A 27 -2.94 1.52 5.87
C GLY A 27 -2.53 0.04 5.93
N ARG A 28 -2.08 -0.41 7.11
CA ARG A 28 -1.64 -1.80 7.37
C ARG A 28 -2.64 -2.86 6.89
N GLY A 29 -3.95 -2.64 7.11
CA GLY A 29 -4.96 -3.63 6.75
C GLY A 29 -5.04 -3.82 5.23
N LEU A 30 -4.95 -2.72 4.49
CA LEU A 30 -4.95 -2.77 3.02
C LEU A 30 -3.63 -3.35 2.48
N SER A 31 -2.49 -2.95 3.03
CA SER A 31 -1.20 -3.48 2.58
C SER A 31 -1.11 -5.00 2.79
N ALA A 32 -1.55 -5.51 3.94
CA ALA A 32 -1.60 -6.95 4.19
C ALA A 32 -2.56 -7.68 3.23
N ARG A 33 -3.72 -7.10 2.94
CA ARG A 33 -4.68 -7.70 1.99
C ARG A 33 -4.11 -7.77 0.57
N ILE A 34 -3.44 -6.73 0.09
CA ILE A 34 -2.79 -6.71 -1.21
C ILE A 34 -1.72 -7.80 -1.31
N LEU A 35 -0.92 -7.98 -0.24
CA LEU A 35 0.10 -9.04 -0.23
C LEU A 35 -0.52 -10.44 -0.25
N LEU A 36 -1.61 -10.65 0.49
CA LEU A 36 -2.34 -11.93 0.47
C LEU A 36 -2.97 -12.23 -0.90
N ASP A 37 -3.50 -11.20 -1.57
CA ASP A 37 -4.19 -11.38 -2.85
C ASP A 37 -3.21 -11.53 -4.03
N GLU A 38 -2.03 -10.93 -3.95
CA GLU A 38 -1.21 -10.72 -5.15
C GLU A 38 0.28 -11.04 -5.03
N VAL A 39 0.80 -11.49 -3.88
CA VAL A 39 2.21 -11.85 -3.70
C VAL A 39 2.31 -13.31 -3.32
N GLU A 40 3.06 -14.07 -4.12
CA GLU A 40 3.35 -15.48 -3.86
C GLU A 40 4.10 -15.63 -2.52
N PRO A 41 3.55 -16.34 -1.52
CA PRO A 41 4.19 -16.51 -0.22
C PRO A 41 5.60 -17.10 -0.29
N ALA A 42 5.91 -17.91 -1.29
CA ALA A 42 7.24 -18.51 -1.48
C ALA A 42 8.25 -17.58 -2.20
N CYS A 43 7.87 -16.39 -2.66
CA CYS A 43 8.76 -15.55 -3.47
C CYS A 43 9.99 -15.03 -2.70
N ASP A 44 11.09 -14.74 -3.40
CA ASP A 44 12.21 -14.02 -2.79
C ASP A 44 11.76 -12.61 -2.35
N PRO A 45 11.93 -12.21 -1.07
CA PRO A 45 11.57 -10.89 -0.59
C PRO A 45 12.34 -9.74 -1.28
N LEU A 46 13.53 -9.99 -1.84
CA LEU A 46 14.26 -8.99 -2.64
C LEU A 46 14.07 -9.19 -4.15
N GLY A 47 13.30 -10.21 -4.53
CA GLY A 47 13.02 -10.56 -5.91
C GLY A 47 11.89 -9.74 -6.55
N PRO A 48 11.75 -9.84 -7.88
CA PRO A 48 10.79 -9.04 -8.65
C PRO A 48 9.31 -9.42 -8.43
N GLN A 49 9.04 -10.52 -7.73
CA GLN A 49 7.69 -10.99 -7.41
C GLN A 49 7.15 -10.40 -6.11
N ASN A 50 8.02 -9.80 -5.28
CA ASN A 50 7.57 -9.03 -4.12
C ASN A 50 7.00 -7.67 -4.57
N LYS A 51 6.08 -7.13 -3.78
CA LYS A 51 5.47 -5.82 -4.02
C LYS A 51 5.77 -4.88 -2.87
N LEU A 52 6.19 -3.66 -3.20
CA LEU A 52 6.25 -2.55 -2.27
C LEU A 52 4.96 -1.75 -2.36
N VAL A 53 4.18 -1.78 -1.28
CA VAL A 53 2.80 -1.28 -1.24
C VAL A 53 2.74 -0.05 -0.35
N PHE A 54 2.25 1.07 -0.90
CA PHE A 54 2.05 2.33 -0.19
C PHE A 54 0.55 2.54 0.02
N THR A 55 0.13 2.74 1.27
CA THR A 55 -1.29 2.83 1.63
C THR A 55 -1.52 3.95 2.64
N PRO A 56 -2.24 5.04 2.29
CA PRO A 56 -2.77 5.95 3.29
C PRO A 56 -3.71 5.24 4.26
N GLY A 57 -3.76 5.71 5.50
CA GLY A 57 -4.79 5.31 6.47
C GLY A 57 -6.20 5.64 5.97
N LEU A 58 -7.20 4.92 6.49
CA LEU A 58 -8.60 5.10 6.08
C LEU A 58 -9.16 6.50 6.40
N LEU A 59 -8.64 7.13 7.45
CA LEU A 59 -9.09 8.42 7.97
C LEU A 59 -8.24 9.62 7.49
N VAL A 60 -7.26 9.37 6.63
CA VAL A 60 -6.40 10.42 6.09
C VAL A 60 -7.22 11.45 5.32
N GLY A 61 -6.94 12.74 5.52
CA GLY A 61 -7.65 13.84 4.83
C GLY A 61 -9.00 14.24 5.44
N HIS A 62 -9.43 13.61 6.53
CA HIS A 62 -10.66 13.97 7.26
C HIS A 62 -10.45 15.04 8.34
N MET A 63 -9.28 15.70 8.38
CA MET A 63 -8.94 16.72 9.38
C MET A 63 -9.03 16.20 10.83
N LEU A 64 -8.73 14.92 11.02
CA LEU A 64 -8.68 14.29 12.34
C LEU A 64 -7.25 14.32 12.88
N SER A 65 -7.12 14.68 14.16
CA SER A 65 -5.82 14.75 14.82
C SER A 65 -5.07 13.42 14.70
N SER A 66 -3.79 13.50 14.32
CA SER A 66 -2.85 12.37 14.23
C SER A 66 -3.26 11.23 13.28
N CYS A 67 -4.24 11.45 12.40
CA CYS A 67 -4.76 10.41 11.49
C CYS A 67 -4.07 10.38 10.11
N ASP A 68 -3.32 11.41 9.74
CA ASP A 68 -2.60 11.51 8.46
C ASP A 68 -1.33 10.63 8.45
N ARG A 69 -1.54 9.32 8.45
CA ARG A 69 -0.50 8.29 8.49
C ARG A 69 -0.45 7.53 7.17
N ILE A 70 0.75 7.06 6.83
CA ILE A 70 0.99 6.16 5.71
C ILE A 70 1.58 4.85 6.22
N SER A 71 1.17 3.75 5.61
CA SER A 71 1.77 2.43 5.79
C SER A 71 2.44 2.00 4.49
N ILE A 72 3.71 1.60 4.58
CA ILE A 72 4.50 1.08 3.46
C ILE A 72 4.91 -0.34 3.81
N GLY A 73 4.57 -1.32 2.97
CA GLY A 73 4.80 -2.73 3.31
C GLY A 73 5.08 -3.64 2.13
N GLY A 74 5.54 -4.84 2.43
CA GLY A 74 5.92 -5.88 1.49
C GLY A 74 6.26 -7.18 2.23
N LYS A 75 6.71 -8.20 1.50
CA LYS A 75 7.38 -9.35 2.12
C LYS A 75 8.74 -8.89 2.68
N SER A 76 9.00 -9.19 3.94
CA SER A 76 10.21 -8.75 4.63
C SER A 76 11.41 -9.63 4.29
N PRO A 77 12.57 -9.06 3.93
CA PRO A 77 13.81 -9.82 3.82
C PRO A 77 14.37 -10.23 5.19
N LEU A 78 14.00 -9.53 6.28
CA LEU A 78 14.48 -9.81 7.62
C LEU A 78 13.70 -10.95 8.29
N THR A 79 12.36 -10.94 8.14
CA THR A 79 11.49 -11.89 8.85
C THR A 79 10.86 -12.95 7.95
N GLY A 80 10.95 -12.81 6.63
CA GLY A 80 10.34 -13.72 5.66
C GLY A 80 8.81 -13.63 5.55
N GLY A 81 8.14 -12.91 6.45
CA GLY A 81 6.68 -12.73 6.45
C GLY A 81 6.24 -11.36 5.92
N VAL A 82 4.96 -11.05 6.13
CA VAL A 82 4.40 -9.71 5.88
C VAL A 82 5.00 -8.71 6.88
N LYS A 83 5.45 -7.55 6.38
CA LYS A 83 5.87 -6.42 7.22
C LYS A 83 5.41 -5.11 6.62
N GLU A 84 4.97 -4.19 7.46
CA GLU A 84 4.77 -2.79 7.12
C GLU A 84 5.53 -1.85 8.07
N ALA A 85 5.87 -0.66 7.58
CA ALA A 85 6.38 0.45 8.36
C ALA A 85 5.35 1.59 8.32
N ASN A 86 5.17 2.26 9.45
CA ASN A 86 4.24 3.39 9.56
C ASN A 86 5.04 4.70 9.64
N ALA A 87 4.58 5.71 8.92
CA ALA A 87 5.12 7.06 8.98
C ALA A 87 4.00 8.09 9.11
N GLY A 88 4.34 9.26 9.66
CA GLY A 88 3.49 10.45 9.65
C GLY A 88 3.93 11.44 8.58
N GLY A 89 3.60 12.71 8.78
CA GLY A 89 3.91 13.79 7.84
C GLY A 89 2.82 13.97 6.79
N THR A 90 3.17 14.59 5.67
CA THR A 90 2.19 15.03 4.66
C THR A 90 1.97 14.03 3.53
N THR A 91 2.82 13.00 3.39
CA THR A 91 2.76 12.07 2.25
C THR A 91 1.41 11.35 2.14
N GLY A 92 0.89 10.81 3.26
CA GLY A 92 -0.42 10.16 3.26
C GLY A 92 -1.54 11.11 2.81
N LEU A 93 -1.53 12.35 3.32
CA LEU A 93 -2.50 13.39 2.97
C LEU A 93 -2.43 13.73 1.47
N GLN A 94 -1.23 13.88 0.91
CA GLN A 94 -1.07 14.15 -0.52
C GLN A 94 -1.57 12.98 -1.38
N MET A 95 -1.32 11.74 -0.98
CA MET A 95 -1.88 10.56 -1.67
C MET A 95 -3.40 10.57 -1.67
N ALA A 96 -4.03 10.88 -0.52
CA ALA A 96 -5.48 10.98 -0.44
C ALA A 96 -6.05 12.08 -1.35
N TYR A 97 -5.40 13.25 -1.41
CA TYR A 97 -5.79 14.34 -2.32
C TYR A 97 -5.63 13.98 -3.80
N LEU A 98 -4.64 13.16 -4.15
CA LEU A 98 -4.49 12.60 -5.50
C LEU A 98 -5.50 11.48 -5.81
N GLY A 99 -6.36 11.14 -4.84
CA GLY A 99 -7.33 10.06 -4.95
C GLY A 99 -6.71 8.67 -4.93
N ILE A 100 -5.46 8.55 -4.47
CA ILE A 100 -4.73 7.28 -4.36
C ILE A 100 -5.21 6.57 -3.10
N ARG A 101 -5.55 5.29 -3.26
CA ARG A 101 -5.93 4.41 -2.17
C ARG A 101 -4.73 3.63 -1.64
#